data_AF-A0A151M522-F1
#
_entry.id   AF-A0A151M522-F1
#
_cell.length_a   1.000
_cell.length_b   1.000
_cell.length_c   1.000
_cell.angle_alpha   90.00
_cell.angle_beta   90.00
_cell.angle_gamma   90.00
#
_symmetry.space_group_name_H-M   'P 1'
#
loop_
_entity.id
_entity.type
_entity.pdbx_description
1 polymer ?
#
loop_
_entity_poly.entity_id
_entity_poly.type
_entity_poly.pdbx_seq_one_letter_code
_entity_poly.pdbx_strand_id
1 'polypeptide(L)'
;MYVHHTWDDDQWLEAFRMTWATFWHLLEQLCLHLEQQDTNMWPPLPVDTRLAIALVKLAMPTSLCYVGHLFSVGKATTRKTILELIFANLERNSWV
;
A
#
# COMPACT_ATOMS: atom_id res chain seq x y z
N MET A 1 6.48 10.80 4.86
CA MET A 1 5.46 10.29 3.92
C MET A 1 4.16 11.03 4.19
N TYR A 2 3.67 11.84 3.25
CA TYR A 2 2.69 12.92 3.46
C TYR A 2 1.23 12.49 3.14
N VAL A 3 0.70 11.48 3.82
CA VAL A 3 -0.71 11.07 3.63
C VAL A 3 -1.65 11.76 4.63
N HIS A 4 -1.12 12.27 5.75
CA HIS A 4 -1.90 12.87 6.84
C HIS A 4 -2.46 14.29 6.59
N HIS A 5 -2.00 15.02 5.56
CA HIS A 5 -2.41 16.42 5.34
C HIS A 5 -3.57 16.56 4.33
N THR A 6 -3.95 15.50 3.64
CA THR A 6 -4.94 15.57 2.54
C THR A 6 -6.36 15.20 2.95
N TRP A 7 -6.55 14.58 4.12
CA TRP A 7 -7.84 14.02 4.56
C TRP A 7 -8.02 14.25 6.06
N ASP A 8 -9.19 14.73 6.46
CA ASP A 8 -9.61 14.64 7.86
C ASP A 8 -10.07 13.20 8.20
N ASP A 9 -10.29 12.93 9.48
CA ASP A 9 -10.65 11.60 9.98
C ASP A 9 -11.99 11.09 9.43
N ASP A 10 -12.97 11.97 9.21
CA ASP A 10 -14.30 11.59 8.71
C ASP A 10 -14.23 11.25 7.22
N GLN A 11 -13.52 12.07 6.43
CA GLN A 11 -13.25 11.82 5.02
C GLN A 11 -12.48 10.51 4.83
N TRP A 12 -11.48 10.27 5.68
CA TRP A 12 -10.72 9.03 5.68
C TRP A 12 -11.64 7.83 5.97
N LEU A 13 -12.45 7.92 7.02
CA LEU A 13 -13.35 6.84 7.41
C LEU A 13 -14.41 6.55 6.33
N GLU A 14 -14.92 7.58 5.64
CA GLU A 14 -15.89 7.40 4.56
C GLU A 14 -15.29 6.65 3.36
N ALA A 15 -14.08 7.05 2.95
CA ALA A 15 -13.40 6.51 1.78
C ALA A 15 -12.78 5.14 2.00
N PHE A 16 -12.13 4.95 3.15
CA PHE A 16 -11.38 3.74 3.46
C PHE A 16 -12.16 2.75 4.31
N ARG A 17 -13.26 3.18 4.93
CA ARG A 17 -14.07 2.36 5.87
C ARG A 17 -13.25 1.77 7.02
N MET A 18 -12.13 2.42 7.35
CA MET A 18 -11.24 2.06 8.47
C MET A 18 -10.64 3.32 9.09
N THR A 19 -10.21 3.23 10.35
CA THR A 19 -9.52 4.33 11.04
C THR A 19 -8.05 4.41 10.62
N TRP A 20 -7.41 5.56 10.83
CA TRP A 20 -5.94 5.70 10.67
C TRP A 20 -5.16 4.70 11.51
N ALA A 21 -5.61 4.45 12.75
CA ALA A 21 -4.98 3.49 13.64
C ALA A 21 -5.01 2.07 13.05
N THR A 22 -6.16 1.65 12.50
CA THR A 22 -6.28 0.36 11.81
C THR A 22 -5.39 0.29 10.58
N PHE A 23 -5.34 1.36 9.79
CA PHE A 23 -4.48 1.42 8.61
C PHE A 23 -3.00 1.27 8.97
N TRP A 24 -2.52 2.01 9.97
CA TRP A 24 -1.13 1.94 10.42
C TRP A 24 -0.80 0.56 11.02
N HIS A 25 -1.72 -0.01 11.80
CA HIS A 25 -1.55 -1.35 12.33
C HIS A 25 -1.41 -2.40 11.21
N LEU A 26 -2.26 -2.33 10.18
CA LEU A 26 -2.15 -3.20 9.01
C LEU A 26 -0.83 -2.98 8.25
N LEU A 27 -0.40 -1.71 8.12
CA LEU A 27 0.87 -1.35 7.49
C LEU A 27 2.06 -1.97 8.24
N GLU A 28 2.11 -1.85 9.56
CA GLU A 28 3.15 -2.42 10.40
C GLU A 28 3.18 -3.95 10.33
N GLN A 29 2.02 -4.61 10.44
CA GLN A 29 1.94 -6.06 10.31
C GLN A 29 2.46 -6.54 8.95
N LEU A 30 2.10 -5.84 7.89
CA LEU A 30 2.55 -6.17 6.53
C LEU A 30 4.04 -5.87 6.35
N CYS A 31 4.56 -4.80 6.97
CA CYS A 31 5.97 -4.44 6.95
C CYS A 31 6.83 -5.48 7.65
N LEU A 32 6.48 -5.87 8.88
CA LEU A 32 7.16 -6.93 9.63
C LEU A 32 7.18 -8.25 8.86
N HIS A 33 6.08 -8.58 8.20
CA HIS A 33 5.96 -9.81 7.42
C HIS A 33 6.81 -9.78 6.15
N LEU A 34 7.08 -8.61 5.57
CA LEU A 34 7.92 -8.47 4.38
C LEU A 34 9.40 -8.27 4.69
N GLU A 35 9.74 -7.64 5.82
CA GLU A 35 11.13 -7.50 6.29
C GLU A 35 11.73 -8.87 6.64
N GLN A 36 10.91 -9.81 7.14
CA GLN A 36 11.31 -11.21 7.36
C GLN A 36 11.60 -11.99 6.07
N GLN A 37 11.35 -11.42 4.88
CA GLN A 37 11.41 -12.11 3.59
C GLN A 37 12.46 -11.58 2.60
N ASP A 38 13.34 -10.69 3.05
CA ASP A 38 14.11 -9.84 2.15
C ASP A 38 14.91 -10.64 1.09
N THR A 39 14.40 -10.63 -0.14
CA THR A 39 15.06 -11.19 -1.34
C THR A 39 15.23 -10.06 -2.35
N ASN A 40 16.11 -9.13 -2.01
CA ASN A 40 17.01 -8.37 -2.88
C ASN A 40 16.56 -7.98 -4.31
N MET A 41 15.36 -7.40 -4.47
CA MET A 41 14.96 -6.75 -5.75
C MET A 41 13.92 -5.63 -5.59
N TRP A 42 14.01 -4.86 -4.51
CA TRP A 42 13.03 -3.81 -4.21
C TRP A 42 13.18 -2.57 -5.14
N PRO A 43 12.07 -2.02 -5.68
CA PRO A 43 12.07 -0.73 -6.37
C PRO A 43 12.65 0.43 -5.54
N PRO A 44 13.02 1.58 -6.15
CA PRO A 44 13.61 2.72 -5.44
C PRO A 44 12.67 3.45 -4.45
N LEU A 45 11.43 2.98 -4.30
CA LEU A 45 10.46 3.57 -3.37
C LEU A 45 10.68 3.00 -1.95
N PRO A 46 10.54 3.79 -0.88
CA PRO A 46 10.53 3.27 0.49
C PRO A 46 9.48 2.16 0.67
N VAL A 47 9.78 1.15 1.50
CA VAL A 47 8.88 0.02 1.80
C VAL A 47 7.51 0.53 2.25
N ASP A 48 7.48 1.48 3.19
CA ASP A 48 6.24 2.05 3.73
C ASP A 48 5.35 2.66 2.64
N THR A 49 5.95 3.39 1.69
CA THR A 49 5.22 4.02 0.58
C THR A 49 4.57 2.96 -0.30
N ARG A 50 5.26 1.86 -0.57
CA ARG A 50 4.74 0.76 -1.40
C ARG A 50 3.60 0.03 -0.72
N LEU A 51 3.77 -0.23 0.56
CA LEU A 51 2.75 -0.88 1.38
C LEU A 51 1.49 -0.04 1.47
N ALA A 52 1.63 1.26 1.70
CA ALA A 52 0.50 2.18 1.71
C ALA A 52 -0.18 2.26 0.35
N ILE A 53 0.56 2.31 -0.77
CA ILE A 53 -0.02 2.25 -2.12
C ILE A 53 -0.85 0.98 -2.32
N ALA A 54 -0.32 -0.18 -1.91
CA ALA A 54 -1.01 -1.46 -2.05
C ALA A 54 -2.25 -1.54 -1.16
N LEU A 55 -2.14 -1.14 0.11
CA LEU A 55 -3.26 -1.11 1.06
C LEU A 55 -4.36 -0.16 0.59
N VAL A 56 -4.02 1.04 0.14
CA VAL A 56 -5.00 1.99 -0.40
C VAL A 56 -5.70 1.40 -1.62
N LYS A 57 -4.96 0.71 -2.50
CA LYS A 57 -5.57 0.07 -3.67
C LYS A 57 -6.49 -1.09 -3.30
N LEU A 58 -6.17 -1.84 -2.25
CA LEU A 58 -6.99 -2.96 -1.77
C LEU A 58 -8.22 -2.47 -1.01
N ALA A 59 -8.08 -1.40 -0.22
CA ALA A 59 -9.17 -0.82 0.56
C ALA A 59 -10.17 -0.04 -0.30
N MET A 60 -9.73 0.53 -1.43
CA MET A 60 -10.57 1.39 -2.26
C MET A 60 -10.70 0.89 -3.70
N PRO A 61 -11.91 0.87 -4.28
CA PRO A 61 -12.12 0.61 -5.71
C PRO A 61 -11.78 1.84 -6.58
N THR A 62 -10.65 2.51 -6.33
CA THR A 62 -10.22 3.71 -7.04
C THR A 62 -9.29 3.40 -8.22
N SER A 63 -9.16 4.35 -9.16
CA SER A 63 -8.26 4.20 -10.30
C SER A 63 -6.78 4.25 -9.87
N LEU A 64 -5.90 3.56 -10.59
CA LEU A 64 -4.45 3.64 -10.36
C LEU A 64 -3.90 5.06 -10.53
N CYS A 65 -4.57 5.89 -11.33
CA CYS A 65 -4.21 7.30 -11.49
C CYS A 65 -4.44 8.08 -10.19
N TYR A 66 -5.57 7.83 -9.54
CA TYR A 66 -5.91 8.45 -8.25
C TYR A 66 -4.93 8.04 -7.15
N VAL A 67 -4.64 6.75 -7.05
CA VAL A 67 -3.65 6.25 -6.08
C VAL A 67 -2.26 6.83 -6.38
N GLY A 68 -1.84 6.87 -7.64
CA GLY A 68 -0.59 7.51 -8.03
C GLY A 68 -0.53 8.99 -7.62
N HIS A 69 -1.60 9.74 -7.89
CA HIS A 69 -1.71 11.14 -7.47
C HIS A 69 -1.62 11.30 -5.94
N LEU A 70 -2.33 10.46 -5.17
CA LEU A 70 -2.32 10.50 -3.70
C LEU A 70 -0.91 10.34 -3.12
N PHE A 71 -0.09 9.49 -3.73
CA PHE A 71 1.28 9.22 -3.27
C PHE A 71 2.35 10.03 -4.00
N SER A 72 1.97 10.93 -4.92
CA SER A 72 2.90 11.64 -5.83
C SER A 72 3.80 10.68 -6.63
N VAL A 73 3.22 9.56 -7.09
CA VAL A 73 3.89 8.50 -7.85
C VAL A 73 3.22 8.36 -9.24
N GLY A 74 4.02 8.20 -10.28
CA GLY A 74 3.50 7.96 -11.63
C GLY A 74 2.72 6.65 -11.74
N LYS A 75 1.61 6.66 -12.51
CA LYS A 75 0.70 5.50 -12.69
C LYS A 75 1.41 4.17 -13.00
N ALA A 76 2.46 4.19 -13.82
CA ALA A 76 3.24 2.99 -14.17
C ALA A 76 3.97 2.42 -12.95
N THR A 77 4.58 3.28 -12.14
CA THR A 77 5.23 2.92 -10.88
C THR A 77 4.22 2.40 -9.87
N THR A 78 3.07 3.08 -9.71
CA THR A 78 1.96 2.61 -8.86
C THR A 78 1.52 1.21 -9.25
N ARG A 79 1.29 0.96 -10.55
CA ARG A 79 0.91 -0.37 -11.06
C ARG A 79 1.99 -1.42 -10.77
N LYS A 80 3.26 -1.12 -11.05
CA LYS A 80 4.38 -2.03 -10.83
C LYS A 80 4.47 -2.42 -9.35
N THR A 81 4.41 -1.44 -8.46
CA THR A 81 4.42 -1.64 -7.00
C THR A 81 3.29 -2.54 -6.52
N ILE A 82 2.06 -2.32 -7.00
CA ILE A 82 0.91 -3.14 -6.62
C ILE A 82 1.09 -4.59 -7.10
N LEU A 83 1.52 -4.78 -8.35
CA LEU A 83 1.71 -6.11 -8.91
C LEU A 83 2.82 -6.88 -8.19
N GLU A 84 3.98 -6.26 -7.97
CA GLU A 84 5.09 -6.89 -7.24
C GLU A 84 4.65 -7.35 -5.85
N LEU A 85 3.91 -6.51 -5.12
CA LEU A 85 3.48 -6.81 -3.77
C LEU A 85 2.38 -7.88 -3.75
N ILE A 86 1.41 -7.85 -4.67
CA ILE A 86 0.37 -8.88 -4.77
C ILE A 86 0.96 -10.22 -5.23
N PHE A 87 1.81 -10.25 -6.26
CA PHE A 87 2.41 -11.49 -6.74
C PHE A 87 3.35 -12.12 -5.71
N ALA A 88 4.18 -11.31 -5.05
CA ALA A 88 5.01 -11.78 -3.93
C ALA A 88 4.17 -12.34 -2.76
N ASN A 89 2.93 -11.89 -2.58
CA ASN A 89 2.01 -12.48 -1.60
C ASN A 89 1.26 -13.71 -2.12
N LEU A 90 0.88 -13.74 -3.41
CA LEU A 90 0.09 -14.81 -4.00
C LEU A 90 0.89 -16.10 -4.22
N GLU A 91 2.14 -15.99 -4.68
CA GLU A 91 3.04 -17.16 -4.82
C GLU A 91 3.30 -17.85 -3.46
N ARG A 92 3.13 -17.11 -2.36
CA ARG A 92 3.30 -17.62 -0.99
C ARG A 92 2.06 -18.34 -0.46
N ASN A 93 0.86 -17.83 -0.72
CA ASN A 93 -0.39 -18.47 -0.28
C ASN A 93 -0.77 -19.72 -1.10
N SER A 94 -0.05 -20.01 -2.19
CA SER A 94 -0.27 -21.22 -3.01
C SER A 94 0.33 -22.50 -2.41
N TRP A 95 1.04 -22.42 -1.30
CA TRP A 95 1.65 -23.57 -0.60
C TRP A 95 1.14 -23.73 0.85
N VAL A 96 -0.06 -23.23 1.15
CA VAL A 96 -0.80 -23.51 2.40
C VAL A 96 -2.00 -24.38 2.11
#